data_AF-A0A8T6GYA6-F1
#
_entry.id   AF-A0A8T6GYA6-F1
#
_cell.length_a   1.000
_cell.length_b   1.000
_cell.length_c   1.000
_cell.angle_alpha   90.00
_cell.angle_beta   90.00
_cell.angle_gamma   90.00
#
_symmetry.space_group_name_H-M   'P 1'
#
loop_
_entity.id
_entity.type
_entity.pdbx_description
1 polymer ?
#
loop_
_entity_poly.entity_id
_entity_poly.type
_entity_poly.pdbx_seq_one_letter_code
_entity_poly.pdbx_strand_id
1 'polypeptide(L)'
;MKVEDIKLYYSYNAWANYRIIDAAAKVSPEQLAAPNALGWGSLHGMLTHTLEAESGWFNFLFERGDRGRLKAEDFADLAALRARWQAQNEITRACLDTLADADLTRIHSRERGGQRFETVLWQALVHVVNHGTQHRSECAALLTGLGSSPGDMDLTLFLNDAGISSGPSDGARRADIDLLFRYNDWANERILATAEQVSADEFARPNDFGWGSLKGALVHLMDAEYAWRVLLKDGEHVEWLQPEDFADVAAIRARWAEEREAFWTYLESLSSDDLSATISYEGDAGKRYRALWHCLAHVVNHGTQHRAECAALLTGFGHSPGNLDFTVFLSEN
;
A
#
# COMPACT_ATOMS: atom_id res chain seq x y z
N MET A 1 16.02 0.11 -8.26
CA MET A 1 15.90 0.57 -6.88
C MET A 1 17.28 0.54 -6.29
N LYS A 2 17.61 1.59 -5.56
CA LYS A 2 18.79 1.72 -4.73
C LYS A 2 18.43 1.54 -3.26
N VAL A 3 19.45 1.34 -2.44
CA VAL A 3 19.26 1.19 -0.99
C VAL A 3 18.59 2.43 -0.39
N GLU A 4 18.92 3.62 -0.90
CA GLU A 4 18.31 4.87 -0.43
C GLU A 4 16.81 4.96 -0.76
N ASP A 5 16.38 4.43 -1.92
CA ASP A 5 14.95 4.34 -2.25
C ASP A 5 14.23 3.43 -1.23
N ILE A 6 14.84 2.28 -0.90
CA ILE A 6 14.29 1.37 0.12
C ILE A 6 14.22 2.07 1.48
N LYS A 7 15.26 2.81 1.89
CA LYS A 7 15.26 3.57 3.14
C LYS A 7 14.16 4.65 3.18
N LEU A 8 13.86 5.27 2.04
CA LEU A 8 12.73 6.18 1.91
C LEU A 8 11.40 5.46 2.17
N TYR A 9 11.17 4.31 1.53
CA TYR A 9 9.98 3.48 1.75
C TYR A 9 9.82 3.07 3.22
N TYR A 10 10.91 2.74 3.91
CA TYR A 10 10.85 2.37 5.32
C TYR A 10 10.69 3.57 6.27
N SER A 11 11.17 4.75 5.88
CA SER A 11 10.90 6.00 6.59
C SER A 11 9.42 6.36 6.49
N TYR A 12 8.85 6.24 5.29
CA TYR A 12 7.41 6.34 5.06
C TYR A 12 6.62 5.30 5.87
N ASN A 13 7.03 4.02 5.83
CA ASN A 13 6.38 2.94 6.57
C ASN A 13 6.32 3.22 8.07
N ALA A 14 7.43 3.67 8.66
CA ALA A 14 7.49 4.03 10.08
C ALA A 14 6.59 5.24 10.39
N TRP A 15 6.61 6.28 9.57
CA TRP A 15 5.73 7.45 9.72
C TRP A 15 4.25 7.04 9.69
N ALA A 16 3.83 6.25 8.70
CA ALA A 16 2.45 5.80 8.55
C ALA A 16 2.02 4.87 9.69
N ASN A 17 2.90 3.97 10.15
CA ASN A 17 2.64 3.12 11.31
C ASN A 17 2.33 3.96 12.56
N TYR A 18 3.09 5.02 12.82
CA TYR A 18 2.84 5.86 14.00
C TYR A 18 1.56 6.68 13.90
N ARG A 19 1.15 7.13 12.70
CA ARG A 19 -0.16 7.77 12.53
C ARG A 19 -1.31 6.83 12.91
N ILE A 20 -1.23 5.57 12.50
CA ILE A 20 -2.22 4.55 12.88
C ILE A 20 -2.17 4.25 14.38
N ILE A 21 -0.98 4.11 14.97
CA ILE A 21 -0.83 3.86 16.41
C ILE A 21 -1.35 5.07 17.22
N ASP A 22 -1.09 6.30 16.79
CA ASP A 22 -1.56 7.52 17.45
C ASP A 22 -3.09 7.68 17.35
N ALA A 23 -3.69 7.24 16.25
CA ALA A 23 -5.14 7.15 16.11
C ALA A 23 -5.74 6.05 16.99
N ALA A 24 -5.10 4.89 17.08
CA ALA A 24 -5.51 3.79 17.95
C ALA A 24 -5.37 4.14 19.45
N ALA A 25 -4.48 5.05 19.81
CA ALA A 25 -4.33 5.50 21.20
C ALA A 25 -5.52 6.33 21.72
N LYS A 26 -6.45 6.73 20.86
CA LYS A 26 -7.64 7.53 21.21
C LYS A 26 -8.90 6.68 21.42
N VAL A 27 -8.85 5.38 21.15
CA VAL A 27 -9.97 4.46 21.38
C VAL A 27 -9.76 3.68 22.68
N SER A 28 -10.83 3.18 23.29
CA SER A 28 -10.74 2.45 24.56
C SER A 28 -10.07 1.07 24.38
N PRO A 29 -9.51 0.47 25.43
CA PRO A 29 -9.00 -0.90 25.38
C PRO A 29 -10.05 -1.92 24.90
N GLU A 30 -11.31 -1.72 25.27
CA GLU A 30 -12.43 -2.56 24.83
C GLU A 30 -12.69 -2.40 23.33
N GLN A 31 -12.62 -1.18 22.79
CA GLN A 31 -12.74 -0.92 21.36
C GLN A 31 -11.55 -1.50 20.58
N LEU A 32 -10.34 -1.41 21.13
CA LEU A 32 -9.12 -1.97 20.54
C LEU A 32 -9.19 -3.51 20.43
N ALA A 33 -9.79 -4.17 21.42
CA ALA A 33 -9.96 -5.63 21.48
C ALA A 33 -11.28 -6.14 20.85
N ALA A 34 -12.17 -5.24 20.43
CA ALA A 34 -13.50 -5.62 19.95
C ALA A 34 -13.41 -6.52 18.69
N PRO A 35 -14.22 -7.59 18.61
CA PRO A 35 -14.34 -8.40 17.41
C PRO A 35 -14.75 -7.57 16.19
N ASN A 36 -14.12 -7.81 15.05
CA ASN A 36 -14.52 -7.22 13.78
C ASN A 36 -14.51 -8.27 12.64
N ALA A 37 -15.13 -7.91 11.52
CA ALA A 37 -15.23 -8.77 10.34
C ALA A 37 -13.98 -8.71 9.43
N LEU A 38 -13.02 -7.84 9.74
CA LEU A 38 -11.75 -7.73 9.02
C LEU A 38 -10.75 -8.76 9.57
N GLY A 39 -9.58 -8.86 8.92
CA GLY A 39 -8.56 -9.82 9.30
C GLY A 39 -8.16 -9.74 10.77
N TRP A 40 -7.68 -10.86 11.33
CA TRP A 40 -7.03 -10.91 12.66
C TRP A 40 -7.92 -10.55 13.86
N GLY A 41 -9.24 -10.50 13.66
CA GLY A 41 -10.27 -10.57 14.70
C GLY A 41 -10.46 -9.32 15.54
N SER A 42 -9.46 -8.43 15.67
CA SER A 42 -9.55 -7.16 16.40
C SER A 42 -8.57 -6.13 15.84
N LEU A 43 -8.76 -4.85 16.18
CA LEU A 43 -7.79 -3.82 15.82
C LEU A 43 -6.42 -4.12 16.46
N HIS A 44 -6.40 -4.58 17.71
CA HIS A 44 -5.17 -5.04 18.37
C HIS A 44 -4.46 -6.17 17.60
N GLY A 45 -5.25 -7.13 17.13
CA GLY A 45 -4.78 -8.26 16.33
C GLY A 45 -4.15 -7.83 15.01
N MET A 46 -4.78 -6.91 14.27
CA MET A 46 -4.25 -6.41 13.00
C MET A 46 -2.95 -5.60 13.17
N LEU A 47 -2.88 -4.73 14.19
CA LEU A 47 -1.66 -4.00 14.50
C LEU A 47 -0.53 -4.96 14.87
N THR A 48 -0.83 -5.96 15.71
CA THR A 48 0.15 -6.97 16.10
C THR A 48 0.61 -7.81 14.91
N HIS A 49 -0.30 -8.22 14.04
CA HIS A 49 0.04 -8.97 12.83
C HIS A 49 0.96 -8.16 11.90
N THR A 50 0.67 -6.88 11.72
CA THR A 50 1.49 -6.01 10.86
C THR A 50 2.93 -5.92 11.37
N LEU A 51 3.11 -5.78 12.69
CA LEU A 51 4.44 -5.83 13.33
C LEU A 51 5.09 -7.22 13.24
N GLU A 52 4.31 -8.28 13.42
CA GLU A 52 4.77 -9.66 13.31
C GLU A 52 5.29 -9.97 11.90
N ALA A 53 4.56 -9.56 10.87
CA ALA A 53 4.95 -9.70 9.48
C ALA A 53 6.26 -8.95 9.19
N GLU A 54 6.35 -7.67 9.59
CA GLU A 54 7.59 -6.88 9.44
C GLU A 54 8.77 -7.56 10.15
N SER A 55 8.60 -7.92 11.43
CA SER A 55 9.65 -8.58 12.20
C SER A 55 10.05 -9.93 11.60
N GLY A 56 9.10 -10.72 11.12
CA GLY A 56 9.33 -12.04 10.52
C GLY A 56 10.12 -11.95 9.22
N TRP A 57 9.77 -11.01 8.34
CA TRP A 57 10.50 -10.76 7.12
C TRP A 57 11.94 -10.30 7.40
N PHE A 58 12.17 -9.39 8.35
CA PHE A 58 13.54 -8.97 8.69
C PHE A 58 14.36 -10.09 9.34
N ASN A 59 13.73 -10.94 10.15
CA ASN A 59 14.43 -12.12 10.69
C ASN A 59 14.86 -13.08 9.58
N PHE A 60 14.01 -13.28 8.56
CA PHE A 60 14.32 -14.11 7.41
C PHE A 60 15.41 -13.49 6.52
N LEU A 61 15.24 -12.24 6.08
CA LEU A 61 16.10 -11.58 5.09
C LEU A 61 17.49 -11.20 5.63
N PHE A 62 17.64 -11.11 6.95
CA PHE A 62 18.89 -10.75 7.62
C PHE A 62 19.34 -11.81 8.64
N GLU A 63 18.77 -13.02 8.56
CA GLU A 63 19.17 -14.18 9.36
C GLU A 63 19.23 -13.92 10.89
N ARG A 64 18.28 -13.12 11.41
CA ARG A 64 18.35 -12.57 12.79
C ARG A 64 17.88 -13.52 13.91
N GLY A 65 17.94 -14.83 13.65
CA GLY A 65 17.45 -15.87 14.54
C GLY A 65 15.92 -15.92 14.62
N ASP A 66 15.39 -17.05 15.11
CA ASP A 66 13.95 -17.20 15.33
C ASP A 66 13.52 -16.43 16.59
N ARG A 67 12.54 -15.55 16.44
CA ARG A 67 11.92 -14.77 17.52
C ARG A 67 10.44 -15.10 17.72
N GLY A 68 9.99 -16.26 17.24
CA GLY A 68 8.61 -16.71 17.36
C GLY A 68 7.61 -15.80 16.64
N ARG A 69 6.36 -16.26 16.58
CA ARG A 69 5.24 -15.42 16.12
C ARG A 69 4.79 -14.53 17.27
N LEU A 70 4.70 -13.23 17.01
CA LEU A 70 4.07 -12.29 17.92
C LEU A 70 2.55 -12.47 17.85
N LYS A 71 1.90 -12.41 19.01
CA LYS A 71 0.44 -12.49 19.15
C LYS A 71 -0.06 -11.30 19.95
N ALA A 72 -1.34 -10.97 19.78
CA ALA A 72 -1.94 -9.85 20.50
C ALA A 72 -1.83 -10.02 22.02
N GLU A 73 -1.87 -11.26 22.51
CA GLU A 73 -1.74 -11.56 23.94
C GLU A 73 -0.33 -11.32 24.50
N ASP A 74 0.69 -11.16 23.64
CA ASP A 74 2.05 -10.82 24.06
C ASP A 74 2.16 -9.35 24.50
N PHE A 75 1.16 -8.52 24.20
CA PHE A 75 1.15 -7.09 24.50
C PHE A 75 0.02 -6.77 25.48
N ALA A 76 0.38 -6.29 26.67
CA ALA A 76 -0.60 -5.93 27.70
C ALA A 76 -1.49 -4.75 27.28
N ASP A 77 -0.92 -3.82 26.51
CA ASP A 77 -1.58 -2.62 26.02
C ASP A 77 -0.91 -2.09 24.74
N LEU A 78 -1.52 -1.05 24.15
CA LEU A 78 -0.98 -0.38 22.96
C LEU A 78 0.40 0.26 23.19
N ALA A 79 0.75 0.63 24.44
CA ALA A 79 2.05 1.21 24.74
C ALA A 79 3.16 0.16 24.65
N ALA A 80 2.91 -1.06 25.13
CA ALA A 80 3.80 -2.20 24.96
C ALA A 80 4.00 -2.54 23.48
N LEU A 81 2.92 -2.55 22.69
CA LEU A 81 2.99 -2.76 21.24
C LEU A 81 3.81 -1.66 20.54
N ARG A 82 3.58 -0.38 20.88
CA ARG A 82 4.33 0.77 20.37
C ARG A 82 5.82 0.67 20.69
N ALA A 83 6.18 0.30 21.92
CA ALA A 83 7.57 0.14 22.33
C ALA A 83 8.27 -0.99 21.55
N ARG A 84 7.58 -2.12 21.34
CA ARG A 84 8.12 -3.21 20.51
C ARG A 84 8.29 -2.80 19.04
N TRP A 85 7.40 -1.95 18.52
CA TRP A 85 7.51 -1.40 17.16
C TRP A 85 8.67 -0.42 17.04
N GLN A 86 8.90 0.44 18.04
CA GLN A 86 10.07 1.33 18.08
C GLN A 86 11.38 0.52 18.01
N ALA A 87 11.49 -0.53 18.82
CA ALA A 87 12.62 -1.45 18.75
C ALA A 87 12.73 -2.15 17.39
N GLN A 88 11.59 -2.50 16.75
CA GLN A 88 11.59 -3.05 15.40
C GLN A 88 12.11 -2.04 14.38
N ASN A 89 11.70 -0.78 14.45
CA ASN A 89 12.14 0.27 13.53
C ASN A 89 13.65 0.54 13.65
N GLU A 90 14.22 0.48 14.85
CA GLU A 90 15.68 0.56 15.05
C GLU A 90 16.42 -0.61 14.41
N ILE A 91 15.88 -1.82 14.59
CA ILE A 91 16.38 -3.04 13.94
C ILE A 91 16.32 -2.90 12.42
N THR A 92 15.18 -2.48 11.89
CA THR A 92 14.94 -2.30 10.46
C THR A 92 15.96 -1.32 9.88
N ARG A 93 16.15 -0.16 10.53
CA ARG A 93 17.16 0.82 10.13
C ARG A 93 18.57 0.22 10.14
N ALA A 94 18.97 -0.43 11.24
CA ALA A 94 20.30 -1.04 11.37
C ALA A 94 20.54 -2.10 10.27
N CYS A 95 19.53 -2.89 9.91
CA CYS A 95 19.61 -3.85 8.81
C CYS A 95 19.81 -3.15 7.46
N LEU A 96 19.00 -2.14 7.15
CA LEU A 96 19.11 -1.40 5.89
C LEU A 96 20.43 -0.63 5.76
N ASP A 97 21.01 -0.19 6.88
CA ASP A 97 22.34 0.45 6.91
C ASP A 97 23.49 -0.49 6.57
N THR A 98 23.28 -1.82 6.59
CA THR A 98 24.30 -2.79 6.16
C THR A 98 24.32 -3.06 4.65
N LEU A 99 23.32 -2.60 3.91
CA LEU A 99 23.15 -2.93 2.50
C LEU A 99 23.95 -2.00 1.59
N ALA A 100 24.56 -2.58 0.55
CA ALA A 100 24.96 -1.90 -0.67
C ALA A 100 23.92 -2.12 -1.78
N ASP A 101 23.90 -1.26 -2.81
CA ASP A 101 22.97 -1.38 -3.95
C ASP A 101 23.02 -2.76 -4.64
N ALA A 102 24.20 -3.38 -4.67
CA ALA A 102 24.39 -4.71 -5.25
C ALA A 102 23.68 -5.83 -4.45
N ASP A 103 23.44 -5.65 -3.15
CA ASP A 103 22.78 -6.64 -2.31
C ASP A 103 21.28 -6.76 -2.62
N LEU A 104 20.68 -5.73 -3.20
CA LEU A 104 19.25 -5.67 -3.47
C LEU A 104 18.77 -6.77 -4.42
N THR A 105 19.64 -7.29 -5.28
CA THR A 105 19.32 -8.39 -6.21
C THR A 105 19.61 -9.77 -5.63
N ARG A 106 20.11 -9.87 -4.38
CA ARG A 106 20.36 -11.14 -3.70
C ARG A 106 19.06 -11.93 -3.56
N ILE A 107 19.12 -13.22 -3.91
CA ILE A 107 18.02 -14.16 -3.75
C ILE A 107 18.08 -14.79 -2.36
N HIS A 108 16.96 -14.75 -1.66
CA HIS A 108 16.73 -15.45 -0.39
C HIS A 108 15.83 -16.66 -0.64
N SER A 109 16.16 -17.81 -0.04
CA SER A 109 15.33 -19.02 -0.14
C SER A 109 14.87 -19.50 1.23
N ARG A 110 13.63 -19.95 1.33
CA ARG A 110 13.12 -20.70 2.50
C ARG A 110 12.32 -21.90 2.05
N GLU A 111 12.32 -22.94 2.87
CA GLU A 111 11.42 -24.08 2.70
C GLU A 111 10.22 -23.95 3.63
N ARG A 112 9.02 -24.17 3.09
CA ARG A 112 7.78 -24.21 3.87
C ARG A 112 6.87 -25.29 3.31
N GLY A 113 6.44 -26.24 4.14
CA GLY A 113 5.55 -27.33 3.71
C GLY A 113 6.13 -28.20 2.58
N GLY A 114 7.45 -28.38 2.53
CA GLY A 114 8.13 -29.16 1.49
C GLY A 114 8.30 -28.45 0.15
N GLN A 115 7.93 -27.16 0.05
CA GLN A 115 8.15 -26.33 -1.13
C GLN A 115 9.24 -25.29 -0.83
N ARG A 116 10.12 -25.06 -1.81
CA ARG A 116 11.13 -24.01 -1.78
C ARG A 116 10.53 -22.73 -2.36
N PHE A 117 10.63 -21.65 -1.60
CA PHE A 117 10.23 -20.31 -2.01
C PHE A 117 11.46 -19.44 -2.13
N GLU A 118 11.61 -18.77 -3.26
CA GLU A 118 12.69 -17.84 -3.53
C GLU A 118 12.15 -16.42 -3.68
N THR A 119 12.90 -15.43 -3.20
CA THR A 119 12.52 -14.03 -3.34
C THR A 119 13.76 -13.17 -3.51
N VAL A 120 13.66 -12.14 -4.36
CA VAL A 120 14.73 -11.14 -4.50
C VAL A 120 14.60 -10.15 -3.34
N LEU A 121 15.72 -9.77 -2.71
CA LEU A 121 15.74 -8.94 -1.50
C LEU A 121 14.91 -7.66 -1.64
N TRP A 122 15.08 -6.89 -2.72
CA TRP A 122 14.32 -5.65 -2.92
C TRP A 122 12.81 -5.90 -3.06
N GLN A 123 12.41 -6.99 -3.71
CA GLN A 123 11.00 -7.36 -3.89
C GLN A 123 10.35 -7.68 -2.55
N ALA A 124 11.06 -8.44 -1.71
CA ALA A 124 10.60 -8.74 -0.35
C ALA A 124 10.50 -7.47 0.50
N LEU A 125 11.51 -6.59 0.43
CA LEU A 125 11.52 -5.33 1.19
C LEU A 125 10.37 -4.40 0.81
N VAL A 126 10.03 -4.31 -0.48
CA VAL A 126 8.86 -3.55 -0.96
C VAL A 126 7.54 -4.22 -0.56
N HIS A 127 7.47 -5.55 -0.64
CA HIS A 127 6.30 -6.30 -0.18
C HIS A 127 5.96 -5.99 1.29
N VAL A 128 6.95 -5.95 2.18
CA VAL A 128 6.70 -5.62 3.61
C VAL A 128 6.00 -4.27 3.75
N VAL A 129 6.45 -3.24 3.02
CA VAL A 129 5.84 -1.90 3.09
C VAL A 129 4.44 -1.89 2.49
N ASN A 130 4.24 -2.57 1.36
CA ASN A 130 2.94 -2.70 0.69
C ASN A 130 1.92 -3.48 1.53
N HIS A 131 2.34 -4.60 2.13
CA HIS A 131 1.55 -5.40 3.08
C HIS A 131 1.17 -4.56 4.31
N GLY A 132 2.12 -3.76 4.81
CA GLY A 132 1.83 -2.76 5.85
C GLY A 132 0.76 -1.75 5.42
N THR A 133 0.82 -1.25 4.18
CA THR A 133 -0.18 -0.30 3.66
C THR A 133 -1.58 -0.91 3.62
N GLN A 134 -1.72 -2.16 3.19
CA GLN A 134 -3.00 -2.87 3.21
C GLN A 134 -3.60 -2.94 4.62
N HIS A 135 -2.86 -3.46 5.60
CA HIS A 135 -3.41 -3.59 6.96
C HIS A 135 -3.59 -2.25 7.68
N ARG A 136 -2.77 -1.24 7.37
CA ARG A 136 -3.01 0.12 7.85
C ARG A 136 -4.33 0.69 7.32
N SER A 137 -4.70 0.39 6.08
CA SER A 137 -6.00 0.78 5.51
C SER A 137 -7.16 0.11 6.25
N GLU A 138 -7.08 -1.19 6.48
CA GLU A 138 -8.09 -1.93 7.27
C GLU A 138 -8.22 -1.36 8.70
N CYS A 139 -7.11 -1.03 9.34
CA CYS A 139 -7.10 -0.35 10.63
C CYS A 139 -7.74 1.06 10.55
N ALA A 140 -7.42 1.82 9.50
CA ALA A 140 -7.97 3.16 9.28
C ALA A 140 -9.48 3.16 9.10
N ALA A 141 -10.03 2.16 8.40
CA ALA A 141 -11.47 1.97 8.23
C ALA A 141 -12.17 1.76 9.59
N LEU A 142 -11.65 0.85 10.43
CA LEU A 142 -12.21 0.63 11.78
C LEU A 142 -12.09 1.87 12.66
N LEU A 143 -10.92 2.51 12.66
CA LEU A 143 -10.65 3.68 13.48
C LEU A 143 -11.54 4.87 13.08
N THR A 144 -11.82 5.04 11.79
CA THR A 144 -12.75 6.06 11.30
C THR A 144 -14.17 5.81 11.81
N GLY A 145 -14.66 4.57 11.77
CA GLY A 145 -15.96 4.20 12.34
C GLY A 145 -16.04 4.41 13.87
N LEU A 146 -14.90 4.41 14.56
CA LEU A 146 -14.78 4.72 15.99
C LEU A 146 -14.60 6.22 16.28
N GLY A 147 -14.69 7.09 15.26
CA GLY A 147 -14.52 8.53 15.39
C GLY A 147 -13.07 8.97 15.58
N SER A 148 -12.10 8.09 15.30
CA SER A 148 -10.66 8.31 15.49
C SER A 148 -9.87 8.08 14.19
N SER A 149 -10.29 8.71 13.10
CA SER A 149 -9.58 8.58 11.82
C SER A 149 -8.10 8.99 11.92
N PRO A 150 -7.17 8.23 11.33
CA PRO A 150 -5.75 8.63 11.21
C PRO A 150 -5.52 9.77 10.21
N GLY A 151 -6.54 10.12 9.41
CA GLY A 151 -6.42 11.03 8.27
C GLY A 151 -5.61 10.41 7.14
N ASP A 152 -5.15 11.28 6.23
CA ASP A 152 -4.32 10.90 5.10
C ASP A 152 -2.98 10.29 5.56
N MET A 153 -2.56 9.24 4.84
CA MET A 153 -1.33 8.48 5.07
C MET A 153 -0.57 8.26 3.77
N ASP A 154 -0.82 9.05 2.73
CA ASP A 154 -0.20 8.88 1.43
C ASP A 154 1.30 9.15 1.46
N LEU A 155 2.03 8.42 0.61
CA LEU A 155 3.45 8.65 0.39
C LEU A 155 3.73 10.11 0.00
N THR A 156 2.86 10.73 -0.80
CA THR A 156 3.00 12.13 -1.22
C THR A 156 2.89 13.10 -0.04
N LEU A 157 2.00 12.83 0.92
CA LEU A 157 1.88 13.58 2.17
C LEU A 157 3.14 13.40 3.04
N PHE A 158 3.62 12.18 3.23
CA PHE A 158 4.89 11.95 3.93
C PHE A 158 6.05 12.73 3.31
N LEU A 159 6.17 12.73 1.98
CA LEU A 159 7.20 13.49 1.28
C LEU A 159 7.08 15.00 1.52
N ASN A 160 5.85 15.53 1.66
CA ASN A 160 5.63 16.93 2.03
C ASN A 160 6.10 17.20 3.48
N ASP A 161 5.63 16.39 4.43
CA ASP A 161 5.94 16.54 5.86
C ASP A 161 7.45 16.43 6.14
N ALA A 162 8.13 15.54 5.41
CA ALA A 162 9.56 15.33 5.49
C ALA A 162 10.40 16.37 4.70
N GLY A 163 9.77 17.26 3.93
CA GLY A 163 10.46 18.25 3.10
C GLY A 163 11.26 17.63 1.95
N ILE A 164 10.87 16.45 1.47
CA ILE A 164 11.59 15.70 0.43
C ILE A 164 11.07 16.13 -0.95
N SER A 165 11.82 17.02 -1.60
CA SER A 165 11.50 17.59 -2.92
C SER A 165 12.14 16.85 -4.10
N SER A 166 13.16 16.03 -3.85
CA SER A 166 13.90 15.29 -4.87
C SER A 166 14.50 14.05 -4.23
N GLY A 167 14.34 12.87 -4.84
CA GLY A 167 15.09 11.68 -4.43
C GLY A 167 16.56 11.81 -4.84
N PRO A 168 17.47 10.98 -4.30
CA PRO A 168 18.81 10.81 -4.85
C PRO A 168 18.69 10.47 -6.34
N SER A 169 19.46 11.19 -7.15
CA SER A 169 19.39 11.15 -8.61
C SER A 169 20.04 9.88 -9.17
N ASP A 170 19.25 8.81 -9.40
CA ASP A 170 19.56 7.60 -10.24
C ASP A 170 18.92 6.26 -9.77
N GLY A 171 17.91 6.26 -8.88
CA GLY A 171 17.50 5.04 -8.14
C GLY A 171 16.53 4.05 -8.82
N ALA A 172 15.48 4.55 -9.48
CA ALA A 172 14.42 3.71 -10.02
C ALA A 172 14.76 3.18 -11.42
N ARG A 173 14.93 1.86 -11.54
CA ARG A 173 15.08 1.23 -12.86
C ARG A 173 13.70 1.05 -13.45
N ARG A 174 13.58 1.27 -14.76
CA ARG A 174 12.32 1.05 -15.51
C ARG A 174 11.69 -0.31 -15.22
N ALA A 175 12.49 -1.37 -15.24
CA ALA A 175 12.01 -2.72 -14.95
C ALA A 175 11.39 -2.88 -13.55
N ASP A 176 11.85 -2.12 -12.55
CA ASP A 176 11.28 -2.18 -11.20
C ASP A 176 9.91 -1.49 -11.16
N ILE A 177 9.75 -0.33 -11.84
CA ILE A 177 8.47 0.36 -11.98
C ILE A 177 7.48 -0.47 -12.79
N ASP A 178 7.92 -1.06 -13.91
CA ASP A 178 7.10 -1.95 -14.74
C ASP A 178 6.56 -3.13 -13.90
N LEU A 179 7.39 -3.70 -13.02
CA LEU A 179 6.95 -4.80 -12.14
C LEU A 179 5.87 -4.35 -11.14
N LEU A 180 6.01 -3.16 -10.57
CA LEU A 180 5.02 -2.60 -9.64
C LEU A 180 3.69 -2.30 -10.34
N PHE A 181 3.72 -1.80 -11.58
CA PHE A 181 2.50 -1.56 -12.35
C PHE A 181 1.83 -2.85 -12.84
N ARG A 182 2.60 -3.89 -13.18
CA ARG A 182 2.03 -5.22 -13.47
C ARG A 182 1.32 -5.81 -12.25
N TYR A 183 1.91 -5.64 -11.06
CA TYR A 183 1.25 -5.99 -9.80
C TYR A 183 -0.03 -5.17 -9.58
N ASN A 184 0.02 -3.85 -9.82
CA ASN A 184 -1.12 -2.97 -9.70
C ASN A 184 -2.29 -3.45 -10.58
N ASP A 185 -2.03 -3.75 -11.86
CA ASP A 185 -3.02 -4.27 -12.80
C ASP A 185 -3.59 -5.63 -12.36
N TRP A 186 -2.73 -6.55 -11.95
CA TRP A 186 -3.14 -7.88 -11.46
C TRP A 186 -4.03 -7.78 -10.23
N ALA A 187 -3.75 -6.83 -9.33
CA ALA A 187 -4.54 -6.61 -8.12
C ALA A 187 -5.87 -5.91 -8.45
N ASN A 188 -5.85 -4.91 -9.33
CA ASN A 188 -7.06 -4.25 -9.84
C ASN A 188 -8.00 -5.26 -10.51
N GLU A 189 -7.48 -6.15 -11.35
CA GLU A 189 -8.28 -7.18 -12.03
C GLU A 189 -8.94 -8.13 -11.04
N ARG A 190 -8.25 -8.57 -9.97
CA ARG A 190 -8.87 -9.40 -8.92
C ARG A 190 -10.03 -8.69 -8.23
N ILE A 191 -9.85 -7.42 -7.91
CA ILE A 191 -10.90 -6.61 -7.29
C ILE A 191 -12.09 -6.47 -8.24
N LEU A 192 -11.86 -6.12 -9.51
CA LEU A 192 -12.92 -5.96 -10.51
C LEU A 192 -13.67 -7.28 -10.77
N ALA A 193 -12.96 -8.39 -10.94
CA ALA A 193 -13.55 -9.71 -11.15
C ALA A 193 -14.39 -10.19 -9.95
N THR A 194 -14.01 -9.77 -8.74
CA THR A 194 -14.79 -10.05 -7.54
C THR A 194 -16.00 -9.12 -7.42
N ALA A 195 -15.84 -7.84 -7.77
CA ALA A 195 -16.91 -6.86 -7.77
C ALA A 195 -18.03 -7.19 -8.78
N GLU A 196 -17.74 -7.90 -9.87
CA GLU A 196 -18.77 -8.38 -10.81
C GLU A 196 -19.76 -9.39 -10.20
N GLN A 197 -19.45 -9.95 -9.03
CA GLN A 197 -20.29 -10.94 -8.36
C GLN A 197 -21.32 -10.32 -7.41
N VAL A 198 -21.19 -9.04 -7.07
CA VAL A 198 -22.08 -8.38 -6.11
C VAL A 198 -23.36 -7.89 -6.80
N SER A 199 -24.44 -7.78 -6.02
CA SER A 199 -25.68 -7.19 -6.51
C SER A 199 -25.58 -5.67 -6.71
N ALA A 200 -26.45 -5.08 -7.53
CA ALA A 200 -26.51 -3.62 -7.71
C ALA A 200 -26.73 -2.88 -6.38
N ASP A 201 -27.51 -3.46 -5.47
CA ASP A 201 -27.77 -2.90 -4.14
C ASP A 201 -26.52 -2.93 -3.25
N GLU A 202 -25.69 -3.98 -3.32
CA GLU A 202 -24.40 -4.05 -2.62
C GLU A 202 -23.37 -3.10 -3.20
N PHE A 203 -23.32 -3.02 -4.53
CA PHE A 203 -22.41 -2.14 -5.25
C PHE A 203 -22.57 -0.66 -4.84
N ALA A 204 -23.82 -0.20 -4.71
CA ALA A 204 -24.16 1.17 -4.32
C ALA A 204 -24.42 1.34 -2.81
N ARG A 205 -24.24 0.30 -1.99
CA ARG A 205 -24.58 0.34 -0.56
C ARG A 205 -23.74 1.40 0.18
N PRO A 206 -24.38 2.34 0.90
CA PRO A 206 -23.65 3.28 1.74
C PRO A 206 -22.84 2.60 2.84
N ASN A 207 -21.66 3.14 3.15
CA ASN A 207 -20.85 2.78 4.29
C ASN A 207 -20.13 4.01 4.89
N ASP A 208 -19.57 3.86 6.09
CA ASP A 208 -19.04 4.96 6.89
C ASP A 208 -17.53 5.22 6.72
N PHE A 209 -16.87 4.62 5.73
CA PHE A 209 -15.43 4.79 5.51
C PHE A 209 -15.06 4.92 4.02
N GLY A 210 -13.82 5.36 3.76
CA GLY A 210 -13.31 5.54 2.40
C GLY A 210 -14.22 6.43 1.55
N TRP A 211 -14.75 5.86 0.47
CA TRP A 211 -15.50 6.56 -0.58
C TRP A 211 -17.01 6.28 -0.53
N GLY A 212 -17.52 5.92 0.65
CA GLY A 212 -18.95 5.84 0.95
C GLY A 212 -19.70 4.65 0.33
N SER A 213 -19.13 3.94 -0.64
CA SER A 213 -19.66 2.69 -1.22
C SER A 213 -18.56 1.93 -1.96
N LEU A 214 -18.81 0.66 -2.34
CA LEU A 214 -17.90 -0.08 -3.22
C LEU A 214 -17.76 0.63 -4.57
N LYS A 215 -18.88 1.12 -5.12
CA LYS A 215 -18.90 1.93 -6.35
C LYS A 215 -18.00 3.15 -6.24
N GLY A 216 -18.13 3.92 -5.16
CA GLY A 216 -17.29 5.10 -4.91
C GLY A 216 -15.82 4.75 -4.83
N ALA A 217 -15.46 3.67 -4.15
CA ALA A 217 -14.07 3.24 -3.98
C ALA A 217 -13.42 2.78 -5.30
N LEU A 218 -14.16 2.05 -6.16
CA LEU A 218 -13.67 1.65 -7.48
C LEU A 218 -13.49 2.85 -8.42
N VAL A 219 -14.43 3.80 -8.41
CA VAL A 219 -14.32 5.03 -9.22
C VAL A 219 -13.14 5.87 -8.75
N HIS A 220 -12.93 6.01 -7.43
CA HIS A 220 -11.77 6.71 -6.90
C HIS A 220 -10.43 6.07 -7.30
N LEU A 221 -10.31 4.74 -7.22
CA LEU A 221 -9.09 4.06 -7.65
C LEU A 221 -8.76 4.34 -9.13
N MET A 222 -9.77 4.26 -10.01
CA MET A 222 -9.63 4.57 -11.43
C MET A 222 -9.32 6.06 -11.67
N ASP A 223 -10.01 6.95 -10.96
CA ASP A 223 -9.80 8.40 -11.02
C ASP A 223 -8.38 8.79 -10.60
N ALA A 224 -7.87 8.20 -9.51
CA ALA A 224 -6.51 8.44 -9.06
C ALA A 224 -5.48 8.04 -10.14
N GLU A 225 -5.62 6.87 -10.77
CA GLU A 225 -4.73 6.47 -11.87
C GLU A 225 -4.83 7.44 -13.06
N TYR A 226 -6.05 7.84 -13.43
CA TYR A 226 -6.30 8.80 -14.51
C TYR A 226 -5.70 10.18 -14.24
N ALA A 227 -6.03 10.77 -13.09
CA ALA A 227 -5.58 12.09 -12.70
C ALA A 227 -4.06 12.14 -12.57
N TRP A 228 -3.43 11.12 -11.96
CA TRP A 228 -1.98 11.05 -11.89
C TRP A 228 -1.36 10.88 -13.27
N ARG A 229 -1.88 10.02 -14.16
CA ARG A 229 -1.32 9.91 -15.51
C ARG A 229 -1.36 11.23 -16.26
N VAL A 230 -2.52 11.90 -16.27
CA VAL A 230 -2.66 13.19 -16.97
C VAL A 230 -1.73 14.24 -16.38
N LEU A 231 -1.63 14.31 -15.05
CA LEU A 231 -0.70 15.22 -14.40
C LEU A 231 0.76 14.94 -14.78
N LEU A 232 1.19 13.68 -14.75
CA LEU A 232 2.57 13.29 -14.98
C LEU A 232 2.97 13.38 -16.46
N LYS A 233 2.03 13.12 -17.38
CA LYS A 233 2.28 13.15 -18.83
C LYS A 233 2.09 14.54 -19.43
N ASP A 234 1.01 15.22 -19.06
CA ASP A 234 0.53 16.43 -19.74
C ASP A 234 0.71 17.68 -18.86
N GLY A 235 0.99 17.53 -17.56
CA GLY A 235 1.14 18.66 -16.63
C GLY A 235 -0.19 19.33 -16.27
N GLU A 236 -1.31 18.65 -16.53
CA GLU A 236 -2.66 19.18 -16.38
C GLU A 236 -3.40 18.52 -15.21
N HIS A 237 -4.34 19.26 -14.62
CA HIS A 237 -5.31 18.73 -13.67
C HIS A 237 -6.62 18.44 -14.39
N VAL A 238 -7.28 17.36 -14.00
CA VAL A 238 -8.58 16.94 -14.54
C VAL A 238 -9.67 17.08 -13.49
N GLU A 239 -10.91 17.23 -13.95
CA GLU A 239 -12.07 17.10 -13.07
C GLU A 239 -12.19 15.66 -12.59
N TRP A 240 -12.62 15.49 -11.34
CA TRP A 240 -12.75 14.19 -10.70
C TRP A 240 -13.90 13.42 -11.32
N LEU A 241 -13.65 12.16 -11.68
CA LEU A 241 -14.70 11.25 -12.11
C LEU A 241 -15.70 11.04 -10.97
N GLN A 242 -16.99 11.15 -11.26
CA GLN A 242 -18.04 11.00 -10.27
C GLN A 242 -18.62 9.59 -10.31
N PRO A 243 -18.94 8.97 -9.16
CA PRO A 243 -19.61 7.67 -9.14
C PRO A 243 -20.87 7.63 -10.02
N GLU A 244 -21.63 8.73 -10.06
CA GLU A 244 -22.86 8.88 -10.82
C GLU A 244 -22.67 8.68 -12.33
N ASP A 245 -21.46 8.88 -12.85
CA ASP A 245 -21.13 8.71 -14.27
C ASP A 245 -21.09 7.24 -14.72
N PHE A 246 -21.01 6.30 -13.77
CA PHE A 246 -20.84 4.87 -14.04
C PHE A 246 -22.05 4.08 -13.59
N ALA A 247 -22.71 3.37 -14.51
CA ALA A 247 -23.91 2.61 -14.18
C ALA A 247 -23.62 1.37 -13.32
N ASP A 248 -22.54 0.65 -13.65
CA ASP A 248 -22.20 -0.66 -13.07
C ASP A 248 -20.70 -0.92 -13.10
N VAL A 249 -20.28 -2.09 -12.58
CA VAL A 249 -18.88 -2.53 -12.59
C VAL A 249 -18.33 -2.70 -14.00
N ALA A 250 -19.16 -3.07 -14.98
CA ALA A 250 -18.72 -3.25 -16.36
C ALA A 250 -18.36 -1.90 -17.02
N ALA A 251 -19.11 -0.84 -16.74
CA ALA A 251 -18.79 0.51 -17.17
C ALA A 251 -17.46 1.01 -16.58
N ILE A 252 -17.22 0.76 -15.29
CA ILE A 252 -15.94 1.06 -14.64
C ILE A 252 -14.81 0.26 -15.29
N ARG A 253 -14.97 -1.06 -15.43
CA ARG A 253 -13.97 -1.95 -16.04
C ARG A 253 -13.59 -1.50 -17.46
N ALA A 254 -14.57 -1.10 -18.28
CA ALA A 254 -14.33 -0.61 -19.63
C ALA A 254 -13.50 0.69 -19.63
N ARG A 255 -13.90 1.69 -18.84
CA ARG A 255 -13.17 2.96 -18.73
C ARG A 255 -11.77 2.77 -18.14
N TRP A 256 -11.62 1.87 -17.18
CA TRP A 256 -10.33 1.55 -16.57
C TRP A 256 -9.42 0.77 -17.52
N ALA A 257 -9.96 -0.05 -18.42
CA ALA A 257 -9.17 -0.70 -19.46
C ALA A 257 -8.54 0.32 -20.42
N GLU A 258 -9.30 1.35 -20.83
CA GLU A 258 -8.77 2.49 -21.60
C GLU A 258 -7.68 3.23 -20.81
N GLU A 259 -7.91 3.44 -19.51
CA GLU A 259 -6.95 4.12 -18.65
C GLU A 259 -5.64 3.34 -18.54
N ARG A 260 -5.73 2.03 -18.33
CA ARG A 260 -4.59 1.12 -18.25
C ARG A 260 -3.77 1.16 -19.54
N GLU A 261 -4.41 1.12 -20.71
CA GLU A 261 -3.71 1.22 -22.00
C GLU A 261 -2.99 2.56 -22.15
N ALA A 262 -3.65 3.66 -21.79
CA ALA A 262 -3.05 4.99 -21.82
C ALA A 262 -1.87 5.12 -20.84
N PHE A 263 -1.97 4.54 -19.64
CA PHE A 263 -0.91 4.55 -18.64
C PHE A 263 0.29 3.72 -19.10
N TRP A 264 0.08 2.53 -19.65
CA TRP A 264 1.17 1.74 -20.21
C TRP A 264 1.84 2.44 -21.39
N THR A 265 1.08 3.08 -22.28
CA THR A 265 1.64 3.91 -23.36
C THR A 265 2.55 5.01 -22.80
N TYR A 266 2.13 5.66 -21.70
CA TYR A 266 2.96 6.66 -21.02
C TYR A 266 4.22 6.04 -20.40
N LEU A 267 4.09 4.98 -19.60
CA LEU A 267 5.25 4.28 -18.99
C LEU A 267 6.23 3.80 -20.05
N GLU A 268 5.70 3.33 -21.18
CA GLU A 268 6.52 2.82 -22.26
C GLU A 268 7.40 3.89 -22.90
N SER A 269 6.94 5.13 -22.90
CA SER A 269 7.66 6.31 -23.40
C SER A 269 8.80 6.78 -22.48
N LEU A 270 8.83 6.34 -21.22
CA LEU A 270 9.80 6.81 -20.22
C LEU A 270 11.10 5.99 -20.26
N SER A 271 12.23 6.71 -20.16
CA SER A 271 13.55 6.15 -19.88
C SER A 271 13.83 6.09 -18.37
N SER A 272 14.93 5.46 -17.97
CA SER A 272 15.35 5.45 -16.55
C SER A 272 15.79 6.84 -16.07
N ASP A 273 16.28 7.69 -16.98
CA ASP A 273 16.64 9.08 -16.67
C ASP A 273 15.38 9.91 -16.41
N ASP A 274 14.31 9.70 -17.19
CA ASP A 274 13.02 10.37 -16.97
C ASP A 274 12.42 10.01 -15.61
N LEU A 275 12.50 8.74 -15.21
CA LEU A 275 12.04 8.29 -13.89
C LEU A 275 12.74 9.01 -12.75
N SER A 276 14.02 9.33 -12.92
CA SER A 276 14.83 10.05 -11.94
C SER A 276 14.69 11.58 -12.03
N ALA A 277 14.10 12.10 -13.11
CA ALA A 277 13.93 13.52 -13.33
C ALA A 277 12.98 14.13 -12.28
N THR A 278 13.29 15.36 -11.87
CA THR A 278 12.41 16.12 -10.99
C THR A 278 11.33 16.81 -11.82
N ILE A 279 10.09 16.45 -11.57
CA ILE A 279 8.90 17.15 -12.08
C ILE A 279 8.42 18.17 -11.06
N SER A 280 7.62 19.14 -11.52
CA SER A 280 6.92 20.07 -10.64
C SER A 280 5.46 20.20 -11.04
N TYR A 281 4.58 20.29 -10.06
CA TYR A 281 3.14 20.46 -10.27
C TYR A 281 2.53 21.27 -9.12
N GLU A 282 1.36 21.86 -9.34
CA GLU A 282 0.63 22.59 -8.30
C GLU A 282 -0.14 21.60 -7.40
N GLY A 283 -0.13 21.84 -6.09
CA GLY A 283 -0.97 21.11 -5.14
C GLY A 283 -1.61 22.07 -4.15
N ASP A 284 -2.44 21.54 -3.25
CA ASP A 284 -3.24 22.37 -2.33
C ASP A 284 -2.41 23.29 -1.42
N ALA A 285 -1.17 22.89 -1.12
CA ALA A 285 -0.20 23.63 -0.32
C ALA A 285 0.83 24.41 -1.16
N GLY A 286 0.53 24.62 -2.45
CA GLY A 286 1.39 25.28 -3.42
C GLY A 286 2.23 24.30 -4.26
N LYS A 287 3.19 24.86 -4.99
CA LYS A 287 4.03 24.14 -5.95
C LYS A 287 4.88 23.05 -5.29
N ARG A 288 4.79 21.83 -5.82
CA ARG A 288 5.54 20.65 -5.38
C ARG A 288 6.62 20.31 -6.39
N TYR A 289 7.71 19.73 -5.90
CA TYR A 289 8.81 19.17 -6.69
C TYR A 289 8.98 17.72 -6.29
N ARG A 290 9.06 16.80 -7.24
CA ARG A 290 9.19 15.36 -6.98
C ARG A 290 10.00 14.66 -8.06
N ALA A 291 10.76 13.64 -7.71
CA ALA A 291 11.22 12.67 -8.70
C ALA A 291 10.00 11.98 -9.32
N LEU A 292 9.97 11.77 -10.63
CA LEU A 292 8.83 11.15 -11.32
C LEU A 292 8.49 9.77 -10.71
N TRP A 293 9.51 8.96 -10.41
CA TRP A 293 9.30 7.65 -9.82
C TRP A 293 8.62 7.70 -8.43
N HIS A 294 8.76 8.77 -7.65
CA HIS A 294 8.02 8.92 -6.38
C HIS A 294 6.51 8.97 -6.61
N CYS A 295 6.08 9.68 -7.65
CA CYS A 295 4.67 9.79 -8.00
C CYS A 295 4.14 8.44 -8.53
N LEU A 296 4.90 7.76 -9.39
CA LEU A 296 4.54 6.44 -9.90
C LEU A 296 4.46 5.37 -8.79
N ALA A 297 5.41 5.38 -7.85
CA ALA A 297 5.36 4.56 -6.66
C ALA A 297 4.13 4.85 -5.78
N HIS A 298 3.78 6.13 -5.64
CA HIS A 298 2.60 6.55 -4.90
C HIS A 298 1.32 6.02 -5.55
N VAL A 299 1.17 6.07 -6.88
CA VAL A 299 0.00 5.49 -7.58
C VAL A 299 -0.23 4.04 -7.17
N VAL A 300 0.82 3.21 -7.18
CA VAL A 300 0.73 1.79 -6.81
C VAL A 300 0.40 1.61 -5.32
N ASN A 301 1.07 2.36 -4.43
CA ASN A 301 0.85 2.26 -2.98
C ASN A 301 -0.54 2.77 -2.56
N HIS A 302 -1.00 3.90 -3.12
CA HIS A 302 -2.35 4.44 -2.93
C HIS A 302 -3.40 3.44 -3.46
N GLY A 303 -3.12 2.83 -4.61
CA GLY A 303 -3.90 1.71 -5.12
C GLY A 303 -4.03 0.58 -4.09
N THR A 304 -2.94 0.19 -3.44
CA THR A 304 -2.99 -0.88 -2.42
C THR A 304 -3.86 -0.52 -1.22
N GLN A 305 -3.82 0.73 -0.75
CA GLN A 305 -4.70 1.20 0.31
C GLN A 305 -6.17 1.04 -0.07
N HIS A 306 -6.60 1.64 -1.18
CA HIS A 306 -8.03 1.59 -1.53
C HIS A 306 -8.50 0.23 -2.04
N ARG A 307 -7.61 -0.61 -2.59
CA ARG A 307 -7.94 -2.02 -2.85
C ARG A 307 -8.20 -2.80 -1.56
N ALA A 308 -7.54 -2.47 -0.45
CA ALA A 308 -7.83 -3.06 0.85
C ALA A 308 -9.26 -2.71 1.32
N GLU A 309 -9.68 -1.46 1.13
CA GLU A 309 -11.05 -1.01 1.42
C GLU A 309 -12.08 -1.75 0.56
N CYS A 310 -11.82 -1.87 -0.75
CA CYS A 310 -12.65 -2.67 -1.65
C CYS A 310 -12.71 -4.13 -1.18
N ALA A 311 -11.58 -4.74 -0.83
CA ALA A 311 -11.51 -6.13 -0.37
C ALA A 311 -12.29 -6.34 0.93
N ALA A 312 -12.25 -5.38 1.85
CA ALA A 312 -13.04 -5.38 3.08
C ALA A 312 -14.55 -5.36 2.79
N LEU A 313 -15.00 -4.46 1.92
CA LEU A 313 -16.42 -4.38 1.51
C LEU A 313 -16.89 -5.66 0.80
N LEU A 314 -16.11 -6.12 -0.18
CA LEU A 314 -16.41 -7.34 -0.94
C LEU A 314 -16.49 -8.58 -0.04
N THR A 315 -15.55 -8.71 0.92
CA THR A 315 -15.58 -9.79 1.91
C THR A 315 -16.82 -9.69 2.81
N GLY A 316 -17.21 -8.47 3.20
CA GLY A 316 -18.46 -8.23 3.94
C GLY A 316 -19.73 -8.60 3.17
N PHE A 317 -19.69 -8.58 1.83
CA PHE A 317 -20.76 -9.08 0.96
C PHE A 317 -20.66 -10.60 0.69
N GLY A 318 -19.69 -11.30 1.27
CA GLY A 318 -19.48 -12.74 1.07
C GLY A 318 -18.65 -13.10 -0.17
N HIS A 319 -18.04 -12.12 -0.83
CA HIS A 319 -17.23 -12.28 -2.03
C HIS A 319 -15.78 -11.86 -1.75
N SER A 320 -14.99 -12.69 -1.08
CA SER A 320 -13.59 -12.34 -0.81
C SER A 320 -12.75 -12.38 -2.11
N PRO A 321 -11.94 -11.34 -2.42
CA PRO A 321 -11.04 -11.36 -3.58
C PRO A 321 -9.80 -12.24 -3.36
N GLY A 322 -9.65 -12.84 -2.17
CA GLY A 322 -8.49 -13.64 -1.81
C GLY A 322 -7.26 -12.79 -1.47
N ASN A 323 -6.08 -13.41 -1.57
CA ASN A 323 -4.83 -12.77 -1.22
C ASN A 323 -4.37 -11.82 -2.36
N LEU A 324 -4.08 -10.56 -2.01
CA LEU A 324 -3.61 -9.50 -2.90
C LEU A 324 -2.13 -9.16 -2.72
N ASP A 325 -1.37 -9.95 -1.98
CA ASP A 325 0.03 -9.71 -1.67
C ASP A 325 0.89 -9.71 -2.94
N PHE A 326 1.82 -8.75 -2.99
CA PHE A 326 2.84 -8.71 -4.04
C PHE A 326 3.62 -10.03 -4.18
N THR A 327 3.88 -10.75 -3.10
CA THR A 327 4.53 -12.07 -3.16
C THR A 327 3.66 -13.15 -3.81
N VAL A 328 2.34 -13.05 -3.73
CA VAL A 328 1.42 -13.97 -4.42
C VAL A 328 1.45 -13.67 -5.92
N PHE A 329 1.39 -12.39 -6.31
CA PHE A 329 1.58 -11.98 -7.70
C PHE A 329 2.87 -12.54 -8.31
N LEU A 330 4.01 -12.40 -7.61
CA LEU A 330 5.32 -12.91 -8.05
C LEU A 330 5.38 -14.45 -8.13
N SER A 331 4.49 -15.16 -7.44
CA SER A 331 4.46 -16.63 -7.48
C SER A 331 3.62 -17.15 -8.64
N GLU A 332 2.72 -16.32 -9.19
CA GLU A 332 1.78 -16.70 -10.24
C GLU A 332 2.21 -16.26 -11.64
N ASN A 333 3.19 -15.36 -11.76
CA ASN A 333 3.61 -14.71 -13.00
C ASN A 333 5.13 -14.68 -13.14
#